data_AF-A0A3S1VPP6-F1
#
_entry.id   AF-A0A3S1VPP6-F1
#
_cell.length_a   1.000
_cell.length_b   1.000
_cell.length_c   1.000
_cell.angle_alpha   90.00
_cell.angle_beta   90.00
_cell.angle_gamma   90.00
#
_symmetry.space_group_name_H-M   'P 1'
#
loop_
_entity.id
_entity.type
_entity.pdbx_description
1 polymer ?
#
loop_
_entity_poly.entity_id
_entity_poly.type
_entity_poly.pdbx_seq_one_letter_code
_entity_poly.pdbx_strand_id
1 'polypeptide(L)'
;MSIDGLPPLREVIERHGLQAKKALGQNFLLDLNLTGKIARTAGDLSDATVIEVGPGPGGLTRALLANGARQVIAIERDERCLA
;
A
#
# COMPACT_ATOMS: atom_id res chain seq x y z
N MET A 1 -7.73 -3.39 15.72
CA MET A 1 -7.91 -2.40 14.63
C MET A 1 -6.55 -1.93 14.21
N SER A 2 -6.26 -1.82 12.91
CA SER A 2 -5.01 -1.21 12.45
C SER A 2 -5.02 0.30 12.69
N ILE A 3 -3.82 0.89 12.62
CA ILE A 3 -3.51 2.29 12.94
C ILE A 3 -4.35 3.29 12.12
N ASP A 4 -4.89 2.83 10.99
CA ASP A 4 -5.63 3.58 9.98
C ASP A 4 -7.16 3.32 9.98
N GLY A 5 -7.68 2.51 10.93
CA GLY A 5 -9.10 2.14 10.98
C GLY A 5 -9.55 1.20 9.85
N LEU A 6 -8.63 0.70 9.03
CA LEU A 6 -8.92 -0.22 7.93
C LEU A 6 -8.93 -1.69 8.38
N PRO A 7 -9.50 -2.62 7.61
CA PRO A 7 -9.29 -4.04 7.85
C PRO A 7 -7.80 -4.41 7.65
N PRO A 8 -7.28 -5.42 8.36
CA PRO A 8 -5.96 -5.98 8.11
C PRO A 8 -5.76 -6.34 6.63
N LEU A 9 -4.55 -6.12 6.09
CA LEU A 9 -4.23 -6.41 4.68
C LEU A 9 -4.60 -7.84 4.26
N ARG A 10 -4.38 -8.81 5.15
CA ARG A 10 -4.74 -10.22 4.89
C ARG A 10 -6.23 -10.39 4.58
N GLU A 11 -7.11 -9.64 5.25
CA GLU A 11 -8.56 -9.73 5.05
C GLU A 11 -8.98 -9.05 3.76
N VAL A 12 -8.31 -7.96 3.38
CA VAL A 12 -8.49 -7.32 2.06
C VAL A 12 -8.07 -8.30 0.96
N ILE A 13 -6.90 -8.91 1.09
CA ILE A 13 -6.38 -9.88 0.12
C ILE A 13 -7.34 -11.06 -0.04
N GLU A 14 -7.84 -11.62 1.07
CA GLU A 14 -8.78 -12.73 1.07
C GLU A 14 -10.13 -12.34 0.44
N ARG A 15 -10.72 -11.23 0.88
CA ARG A 15 -12.02 -10.73 0.39
C ARG A 15 -12.03 -10.50 -1.12
N HIS A 16 -10.94 -9.97 -1.66
CA HIS A 16 -10.83 -9.62 -3.08
C HIS A 16 -10.12 -10.71 -3.91
N GLY A 17 -9.82 -11.87 -3.32
CA GLY A 17 -9.16 -12.98 -4.02
C GLY A 17 -7.82 -12.59 -4.64
N LEU A 18 -7.07 -11.70 -3.97
CA LEU A 18 -5.83 -11.13 -4.48
C LEU A 18 -4.68 -12.15 -4.38
N GLN A 19 -4.66 -13.10 -5.30
CA GLN A 19 -3.47 -13.91 -5.53
C GLN A 19 -2.48 -13.14 -6.41
N ALA A 20 -1.23 -13.09 -5.96
CA ALA A 20 -0.14 -12.44 -6.67
C ALA A 20 0.06 -13.10 -8.04
N LYS A 21 -0.03 -12.31 -9.12
CA LYS A 21 0.20 -12.79 -10.48
C LYS A 21 1.66 -12.59 -10.87
N LYS A 22 2.39 -13.68 -11.10
CA LYS A 22 3.77 -13.65 -11.63
C LYS A 22 3.87 -12.89 -12.95
N ALA A 23 2.88 -13.02 -13.83
CA ALA A 23 2.82 -12.30 -15.11
C ALA A 23 2.74 -10.77 -14.94
N LEU A 24 2.29 -10.28 -13.79
CA LEU A 24 2.27 -8.86 -13.44
C LEU A 24 3.47 -8.43 -12.59
N GLY A 25 4.39 -9.34 -12.26
CA GLY A 25 5.54 -9.06 -11.38
C GLY A 25 5.18 -8.83 -9.91
N GLN A 26 3.96 -9.18 -9.49
CA GLN A 26 3.45 -8.86 -8.15
C GLN A 26 4.15 -9.66 -7.05
N ASN A 27 4.63 -8.95 -6.03
CA ASN A 27 5.06 -9.49 -4.74
C ASN A 27 4.51 -8.57 -3.65
N PHE A 28 3.52 -9.02 -2.89
CA PHE A 28 2.85 -8.17 -1.92
C PHE A 28 3.65 -8.06 -0.61
N LEU A 29 3.89 -6.82 -0.17
CA LEU A 29 4.47 -6.53 1.13
C LEU A 29 3.38 -6.59 2.21
N LEU A 30 3.40 -7.65 3.03
CA LEU A 30 2.40 -7.89 4.07
C LEU A 30 2.85 -7.41 5.46
N ASP A 31 4.15 -7.19 5.66
CA ASP A 31 4.71 -6.67 6.90
C ASP A 31 4.64 -5.14 6.94
N LEU A 32 3.73 -4.62 7.78
CA LEU A 32 3.55 -3.18 7.96
C LEU A 32 4.74 -2.49 8.62
N ASN A 33 5.58 -3.22 9.36
CA ASN A 33 6.82 -2.65 9.89
C ASN A 33 7.82 -2.40 8.77
N LEU A 34 7.89 -3.31 7.79
CA LEU A 34 8.73 -3.15 6.61
C LEU A 34 8.24 -1.98 5.75
N THR A 35 6.95 -1.92 5.43
CA THR A 35 6.41 -0.80 4.63
C THR A 35 6.57 0.55 5.34
N GLY A 36 6.41 0.57 6.68
CA GLY A 36 6.70 1.76 7.48
C GLY A 36 8.17 2.19 7.43
N LYS A 37 9.12 1.24 7.43
CA LYS A 37 10.55 1.55 7.22
C LYS A 37 10.78 2.15 5.84
N ILE A 38 10.21 1.55 4.79
CA ILE A 38 10.32 2.07 3.41
C ILE A 38 9.78 3.49 3.34
N ALA A 39 8.59 3.75 3.87
CA ALA A 39 7.99 5.09 3.89
C ALA A 39 8.91 6.13 4.55
N ARG A 40 9.52 5.81 5.70
CA ARG A 40 10.47 6.70 6.38
C ARG A 40 11.75 6.98 5.60
N THR A 41 12.18 6.09 4.71
CA THR A 41 13.37 6.36 3.86
C THR A 41 13.12 7.46 2.83
N ALA A 42 11.86 7.81 2.55
CA ALA A 42 11.51 8.89 1.63
C ALA A 42 11.72 10.30 2.24
N GLY A 43 12.03 10.41 3.54
CA GLY A 43 12.21 11.69 4.23
C GLY A 43 10.92 12.24 4.84
N ASP A 44 10.86 13.56 5.02
CA ASP A 44 9.65 14.24 5.50
C ASP A 44 8.60 14.30 4.39
N LEU A 45 7.41 13.74 4.68
CA LEU A 45 6.30 13.64 3.73
C LEU A 45 5.16 14.64 4.02
N SER A 46 5.28 15.46 5.06
CA SER A 46 4.19 16.29 5.62
C SER A 46 3.48 17.17 4.57
N ASP A 47 4.21 17.67 3.57
CA ASP A 47 3.67 18.47 2.45
C ASP A 47 3.75 17.77 1.09
N ALA A 48 4.24 16.53 1.06
CA ALA A 48 4.51 15.80 -0.17
C ALA A 48 3.23 15.21 -0.80
N THR A 49 3.15 15.33 -2.13
CA THR A 49 2.29 14.47 -2.94
C THR A 49 3.13 13.30 -3.42
N VAL A 50 2.83 12.09 -2.93
CA VAL A 50 3.55 10.86 -3.29
C VAL A 50 2.84 10.20 -4.48
N ILE A 51 3.61 9.75 -5.48
CA ILE A 51 3.11 8.91 -6.56
C ILE A 51 3.57 7.48 -6.29
N GLU A 52 2.63 6.57 -6.08
CA GLU A 52 2.89 5.15 -5.85
C GLU A 52 2.49 4.34 -7.08
N VAL A 53 3.44 3.59 -7.64
CA VAL A 53 3.20 2.71 -8.80
C VAL A 53 3.10 1.27 -8.31
N GLY A 54 1.99 0.61 -8.63
CA GLY A 54 1.72 -0.78 -8.23
C GLY A 54 1.46 -0.93 -6.73
N PRO A 55 0.45 -0.23 -6.16
CA PRO A 55 0.11 -0.34 -4.73
C PRO A 55 -0.33 -1.75 -4.31
N GLY A 56 -0.82 -2.58 -5.25
CA GLY A 56 -1.38 -3.90 -4.95
C GLY A 56 -2.47 -3.83 -3.87
N PRO A 57 -2.37 -4.60 -2.77
CA PRO A 57 -3.35 -4.54 -1.67
C PRO A 57 -3.24 -3.27 -0.80
N GLY A 58 -2.32 -2.35 -1.10
CA GLY A 58 -2.20 -1.05 -0.45
C GLY A 58 -1.32 -1.01 0.80
N GLY A 59 -0.40 -1.97 0.95
CA GLY A 59 0.43 -2.07 2.16
C GLY A 59 1.44 -0.93 2.32
N LEU A 60 2.02 -0.46 1.22
CA LEU A 60 2.89 0.72 1.23
C LEU A 60 2.09 2.02 1.20
N THR A 61 0.97 2.08 0.45
CA THR A 61 0.00 3.19 0.49
C THR A 61 -0.38 3.60 1.91
N ARG A 62 -0.78 2.63 2.74
CA ARG A 62 -1.13 2.86 4.15
C ARG A 62 0.03 3.40 4.95
N ALA A 63 1.23 2.87 4.73
CA ALA A 63 2.43 3.33 5.42
C ALA A 63 2.81 4.77 5.03
N LEU A 64 2.71 5.13 3.75
CA LEU A 64 2.96 6.50 3.28
C LEU A 64 2.02 7.50 3.95
N LEU A 65 0.72 7.21 3.97
CA LEU A 65 -0.29 8.04 4.64
C LEU A 65 -0.04 8.13 6.15
N ALA A 66 0.24 7.01 6.81
CA ALA A 66 0.54 6.98 8.25
C ALA A 66 1.83 7.71 8.64
N ASN A 67 2.77 7.89 7.69
CA ASN A 67 4.01 8.65 7.90
C ASN A 67 3.90 10.11 7.39
N GLY A 68 2.68 10.61 7.21
CA GLY A 68 2.42 12.04 7.03
C GLY A 68 2.32 12.50 5.59
N ALA A 69 2.30 11.61 4.59
CA ALA A 69 2.07 12.02 3.21
C ALA A 69 0.76 12.83 3.09
N ARG A 70 0.85 14.09 2.66
CA ARG A 70 -0.32 14.96 2.44
C ARG A 70 -1.31 14.35 1.45
N GLN A 71 -0.77 13.71 0.42
CA GLN A 71 -1.55 13.05 -0.62
C GLN A 71 -0.76 11.87 -1.19
N VAL A 72 -1.45 10.78 -1.48
CA VAL A 72 -0.90 9.66 -2.25
C VAL A 72 -1.74 9.47 -3.50
N ILE A 73 -1.09 9.48 -4.67
CA ILE A 73 -1.67 9.15 -5.97
C ILE A 73 -1.18 7.75 -6.33
N ALA A 74 -2.08 6.77 -6.25
CA ALA A 74 -1.76 5.39 -6.55
C ALA A 74 -2.14 5.03 -7.99
N ILE A 75 -1.21 4.39 -8.71
CA ILE A 75 -1.39 3.95 -10.10
C ILE A 75 -1.29 2.44 -10.13
N GLU A 76 -2.40 1.76 -10.40
CA GLU A 76 -2.50 0.30 -10.40
C GLU A 76 -3.04 -0.21 -11.74
N ARG A 77 -2.43 -1.29 -12.25
CA ARG A 77 -2.81 -1.93 -13.51
C ARG A 77 -3.76 -3.12 -13.27
N ASP A 78 -3.66 -3.78 -12.13
CA ASP A 78 -4.50 -4.92 -11.79
C ASP A 78 -5.85 -4.45 -11.25
N GLU A 79 -6.90 -4.53 -12.08
CA GLU A 79 -8.27 -4.09 -11.73
C GLU A 79 -8.81 -4.73 -10.45
N ARG A 80 -8.32 -5.92 -10.08
CA ARG A 80 -8.70 -6.61 -8.83
C ARG A 80 -8.33 -5.81 -7.58
N CYS A 81 -7.30 -4.98 -7.67
CA CYS A 81 -6.81 -4.12 -6.59
C CYS A 81 -7.52 -2.75 -6.52
N LEU A 82 -8.48 -2.48 -7.42
CA LEU A 82 -9.25 -1.22 -7.44
C LEU A 82 -10.62 -1.32 -6.73
N ALA A 83 -11.03 -2.53 -6.36
CA ALA A 83 -12.37 -2.86 -5.86
C ALA A 83 -12.51 -2.79 -4.34
#